data_AF-A0A538TIV6-F1
#
_entry.id   AF-A0A538TIV6-F1
#
_cell.length_a   1.000
_cell.length_b   1.000
_cell.length_c   1.000
_cell.angle_alpha   90.00
_cell.angle_beta   90.00
_cell.angle_gamma   90.00
#
_symmetry.space_group_name_H-M   'P 1'
#
loop_
_entity.id
_entity.type
_entity.pdbx_description
1 polymer ?
#
loop_
_entity_poly.entity_id
_entity_poly.type
_entity_poly.pdbx_seq_one_letter_code
_entity_poly.pdbx_strand_id
1 'polypeptide(L)'
;MSTDPSPEAISSEEIERGRLLAAVAYLPGLCFIGLIGAPDNRYVGFHARQGFLLFLLEVIACVALAIYDASLGRIPLLGFLIGALARFILGFGFLAATIYGVLKGATGEMARIPYLGDAIGKVPF
;
A
#
# COMPACT_ATOMS: atom_id res chain seq x y z
N MET A 1 -18.53 1.83 8.24
CA MET A 1 -18.01 2.51 9.44
C MET A 1 -16.55 2.10 9.56
N SER A 2 -15.58 2.99 9.34
CA SER A 2 -14.17 2.58 9.40
C SER A 2 -13.80 2.20 10.83
N THR A 3 -13.19 1.04 11.00
CA THR A 3 -12.66 0.50 12.27
C THR A 3 -11.38 1.22 12.72
N ASP A 4 -10.88 2.16 11.91
CA ASP A 4 -9.69 2.93 12.23
C ASP A 4 -9.92 3.86 13.43
N PRO A 5 -8.93 3.98 14.33
CA PRO A 5 -8.99 4.90 15.44
C PRO A 5 -9.01 6.37 14.98
N SER A 6 -9.72 7.21 15.72
CA SER A 6 -9.65 8.67 15.51
C SER A 6 -8.21 9.17 15.72
N PRO A 7 -7.70 10.09 14.87
CA PRO A 7 -6.38 10.68 15.04
C PRO A 7 -6.15 11.33 16.40
N GLU A 8 -7.17 11.96 16.99
CA GLU A 8 -7.06 12.60 18.31
C GLU A 8 -6.88 11.60 19.46
N ALA A 9 -7.14 10.31 19.22
CA ALA A 9 -7.05 9.28 20.24
C ALA A 9 -5.69 8.58 20.28
N ILE A 10 -4.73 8.90 19.39
CA ILE A 10 -3.38 8.32 19.39
C ILE A 10 -2.42 9.30 20.06
N SER A 11 -1.65 8.83 21.04
CA SER A 11 -0.69 9.69 21.75
C SER A 11 0.57 9.96 20.91
N SER A 12 1.24 11.09 21.15
CA SER A 12 2.50 11.42 20.48
C SER A 12 3.60 10.39 20.74
N GLU A 13 3.60 9.76 21.93
CA GLU A 13 4.53 8.69 22.27
C GLU A 13 4.28 7.42 21.43
N GLU A 14 3.01 7.06 21.22
CA GLU A 14 2.63 5.92 20.39
C GLU A 14 3.04 6.13 18.92
N ILE A 15 2.88 7.36 18.41
CA ILE A 15 3.34 7.76 17.07
C ILE A 15 4.86 7.64 16.97
N GLU A 16 5.61 8.24 17.91
CA GLU A 16 7.07 8.27 17.83
C GLU A 16 7.68 6.87 17.87
N ARG A 17 7.16 5.99 18.73
CA ARG A 17 7.57 4.59 18.81
C ARG A 17 7.22 3.79 17.55
N GLY A 18 6.15 4.16 16.85
CA GLY A 18 5.63 3.47 15.67
C GLY A 18 6.13 4.00 14.32
N ARG A 19 6.73 5.19 14.28
CA ARG A 19 7.02 5.97 13.06
C ARG A 19 7.78 5.20 11.98
N LEU A 20 8.88 4.54 12.36
CA LEU A 20 9.69 3.76 11.43
C LEU A 20 8.90 2.57 10.85
N LEU A 21 8.21 1.85 11.72
CA LEU A 21 7.47 0.65 11.32
C LEU A 21 6.26 1.00 10.44
N ALA A 22 5.58 2.11 10.75
CA ALA A 22 4.51 2.66 9.92
C ALA A 22 5.00 3.05 8.52
N ALA A 23 6.16 3.70 8.41
CA ALA A 23 6.75 4.07 7.12
C ALA A 23 7.14 2.82 6.30
N VAL A 24 7.85 1.88 6.92
CA VAL A 24 8.33 0.65 6.26
C VAL A 24 7.18 -0.26 5.83
N ALA A 25 6.01 -0.17 6.47
CA ALA A 25 4.87 -1.01 6.14
C ALA A 25 4.33 -0.82 4.71
N TYR A 26 4.67 0.29 4.03
CA TYR A 26 4.31 0.52 2.63
C TYR A 26 5.25 -0.15 1.62
N LEU A 27 6.38 -0.68 2.06
CA LEU A 27 7.24 -1.48 1.19
C LEU A 27 6.61 -2.87 0.96
N PRO A 28 6.68 -3.43 -0.26
CA PRO A 28 6.01 -4.68 -0.60
C PRO A 28 6.33 -5.80 0.39
N GLY A 29 5.29 -6.40 0.97
CA GLY A 29 5.39 -7.48 1.96
C GLY A 29 5.86 -7.08 3.36
N LEU A 30 6.40 -5.88 3.58
CA LEU A 30 6.85 -5.47 4.92
C LEU A 30 5.71 -5.00 5.83
N CYS A 31 4.52 -4.78 5.29
CA CYS A 31 3.29 -4.54 6.05
C CYS A 31 3.04 -5.58 7.16
N PHE A 32 3.41 -6.85 6.95
CA PHE A 32 3.22 -7.91 7.93
C PHE A 32 4.06 -7.71 9.21
N ILE A 33 5.21 -7.02 9.12
CA ILE A 33 6.01 -6.69 10.30
C ILE A 33 5.21 -5.77 11.22
N GLY A 34 4.50 -4.79 10.65
CA GLY A 34 3.60 -3.90 11.41
C GLY A 34 2.38 -4.65 11.96
N LEU A 35 1.70 -5.42 11.11
CA LEU A 35 0.46 -6.13 11.47
C LEU A 35 0.66 -7.19 12.55
N ILE A 36 1.77 -7.92 12.52
CA ILE A 36 2.04 -9.04 13.44
C ILE A 36 2.96 -8.59 14.59
N GLY A 37 3.94 -7.74 14.31
CA GLY A 37 4.99 -7.35 15.26
C GLY A 37 4.66 -6.17 16.16
N ALA A 38 3.61 -5.39 15.84
CA ALA A 38 3.16 -4.28 16.68
C ALA A 38 1.62 -4.18 16.77
N PRO A 39 0.93 -5.26 17.16
CA PRO A 39 -0.54 -5.31 17.17
C PRO A 39 -1.18 -4.30 18.12
N ASP A 40 -0.46 -3.91 19.18
CA ASP A 40 -0.94 -2.94 20.18
C ASP A 40 -0.67 -1.48 19.79
N ASN A 41 0.09 -1.23 18.70
CA ASN A 41 0.34 0.12 18.21
C ASN A 41 -0.67 0.47 17.10
N ARG A 42 -1.65 1.29 17.44
CA ARG A 42 -2.74 1.70 16.56
C ARG A 42 -2.28 2.51 15.37
N TYR A 43 -1.24 3.33 15.54
CA TYR A 43 -0.64 4.11 14.46
C TYR A 43 0.03 3.21 13.42
N VAL A 44 0.81 2.22 13.88
CA VAL A 44 1.40 1.20 13.01
C VAL A 44 0.30 0.40 12.33
N GLY A 45 -0.73 -0.03 13.06
CA GLY A 45 -1.85 -0.79 12.49
C GLY A 45 -2.53 -0.04 11.34
N PHE A 46 -2.80 1.26 11.50
CA PHE A 46 -3.39 2.10 10.44
C PHE A 46 -2.55 2.08 9.16
N HIS A 47 -1.26 2.39 9.24
CA HIS A 47 -0.38 2.40 8.07
C HIS A 47 -0.12 0.99 7.51
N ALA A 48 -0.04 -0.03 8.37
CA ALA A 48 0.22 -1.40 7.95
C ALA A 48 -0.94 -2.03 7.19
N ARG A 49 -2.19 -1.71 7.53
CA ARG A 49 -3.36 -2.13 6.73
C ARG A 49 -3.39 -1.48 5.34
N GLN A 50 -3.02 -0.21 5.25
CA GLN A 50 -2.89 0.45 3.96
C GLN A 50 -1.75 -0.12 3.12
N GLY A 51 -0.60 -0.40 3.75
CA GLY A 51 0.53 -1.08 3.12
C GLY A 51 0.16 -2.48 2.64
N PHE A 52 -0.64 -3.22 3.41
CA PHE A 52 -1.17 -4.52 3.00
C PHE A 52 -2.08 -4.41 1.77
N LEU A 53 -3.01 -3.43 1.75
CA LEU A 53 -3.87 -3.22 0.59
C LEU A 53 -3.05 -2.86 -0.66
N LEU A 54 -2.05 -1.99 -0.51
CA LEU A 54 -1.13 -1.64 -1.58
C LEU A 54 -0.40 -2.88 -2.10
N PHE A 55 0.16 -3.69 -1.20
CA PHE A 55 0.83 -4.95 -1.55
C PHE A 55 -0.10 -5.93 -2.28
N LEU A 56 -1.35 -6.06 -1.83
CA LEU A 56 -2.33 -6.93 -2.50
C LEU A 56 -2.62 -6.46 -3.93
N LEU A 57 -2.75 -5.15 -4.14
CA LEU A 57 -2.94 -4.57 -5.48
C LEU A 57 -1.71 -4.80 -6.37
N GLU A 58 -0.51 -4.69 -5.83
CA GLU A 58 0.74 -5.02 -6.55
C GLU A 58 0.78 -6.48 -6.98
N VAL A 59 0.43 -7.42 -6.09
CA VAL A 59 0.36 -8.86 -6.42
C VAL A 59 -0.66 -9.12 -7.53
N ILE A 60 -1.86 -8.52 -7.45
CA ILE A 60 -2.89 -8.64 -8.49
C ILE A 60 -2.37 -8.10 -9.83
N ALA A 61 -1.71 -6.95 -9.83
CA ALA A 61 -1.13 -6.36 -11.02
C ALA A 61 -0.02 -7.24 -11.62
N CYS A 62 0.86 -7.82 -10.80
CA CYS A 62 1.88 -8.77 -11.23
C CYS A 62 1.26 -10.00 -11.91
N VAL A 63 0.22 -10.59 -11.32
CA VAL A 63 -0.49 -11.74 -11.92
C VAL A 63 -1.16 -11.35 -13.24
N ALA A 64 -1.81 -10.20 -13.29
CA ALA A 64 -2.45 -9.71 -14.53
C ALA A 64 -1.44 -9.48 -15.65
N LEU A 65 -0.28 -8.89 -15.34
CA LEU A 65 0.81 -8.71 -16.30
C LEU A 65 1.42 -10.05 -16.76
N ALA A 66 1.54 -11.04 -15.87
CA ALA A 66 2.01 -12.37 -16.24
C ALA A 66 1.04 -13.08 -17.22
N ILE A 67 -0.27 -12.99 -16.97
CA ILE A 67 -1.30 -13.50 -17.88
C ILE A 67 -1.26 -12.76 -19.23
N TYR A 68 -1.09 -11.44 -19.19
CA TYR A 68 -0.95 -10.61 -20.38
C TYR A 68 0.25 -11.04 -21.24
N ASP A 69 1.43 -11.20 -20.65
CA ASP A 69 2.65 -11.65 -21.34
C ASP A 69 2.48 -13.04 -21.96
N ALA A 70 1.78 -13.92 -21.25
CA ALA A 70 1.44 -15.25 -21.73
C ALA A 70 0.32 -15.29 -22.78
N SER A 71 -0.26 -14.16 -23.17
CA SER A 71 -1.36 -14.07 -24.13
C SER A 71 -1.15 -12.93 -25.15
N LEU A 72 -1.79 -11.78 -24.94
CA LEU A 72 -1.80 -10.62 -25.83
C LEU A 72 -0.41 -10.00 -26.00
N GLY A 73 0.46 -10.14 -25.00
CA GLY A 73 1.84 -9.68 -25.04
C GLY A 73 2.68 -10.33 -26.14
N ARG A 74 2.24 -11.47 -26.69
CA ARG A 74 2.94 -12.13 -27.81
C ARG A 74 2.69 -11.47 -29.17
N ILE A 75 1.73 -10.56 -29.29
CA ILE A 75 1.47 -9.85 -30.55
C ILE A 75 2.64 -8.88 -30.82
N PRO A 76 3.38 -9.04 -31.93
CA PRO A 76 4.51 -8.18 -32.25
C PRO A 76 4.08 -6.71 -32.32
N LEU A 77 4.95 -5.81 -31.84
CA LEU A 77 4.77 -4.36 -31.76
C LEU A 77 3.58 -3.90 -30.90
N LEU A 78 2.34 -4.30 -31.19
CA LEU A 78 1.16 -3.86 -30.45
C LEU A 78 1.13 -4.39 -29.00
N GLY A 79 1.42 -5.68 -28.82
CA GLY A 79 1.54 -6.28 -27.48
C GLY A 79 2.73 -5.68 -26.71
N PHE A 80 3.82 -5.39 -27.39
CA PHE A 80 4.95 -4.70 -26.77
C PHE A 80 4.56 -3.28 -26.28
N LEU A 81 3.94 -2.47 -27.13
CA LEU A 81 3.60 -1.07 -26.80
C LEU A 81 2.57 -0.98 -25.67
N ILE A 82 1.51 -1.79 -25.73
CA ILE A 82 0.48 -1.84 -24.67
C ILE A 82 1.11 -2.32 -23.36
N GLY A 83 1.92 -3.39 -23.40
CA GLY A 83 2.60 -3.93 -22.23
C GLY A 83 3.59 -2.96 -21.60
N ALA A 84 4.31 -2.18 -22.42
CA ALA A 84 5.23 -1.15 -21.95
C ALA A 84 4.47 0.00 -21.27
N LEU A 85 3.40 0.50 -21.90
CA LEU A 85 2.58 1.57 -21.34
C LEU A 85 1.91 1.14 -20.02
N ALA A 86 1.36 -0.07 -19.96
CA ALA A 86 0.75 -0.61 -18.75
C ALA A 86 1.75 -0.69 -17.59
N ARG A 87 2.96 -1.20 -17.83
CA ARG A 87 4.04 -1.26 -16.82
C ARG A 87 4.49 0.12 -16.37
N PHE A 88 4.57 1.07 -17.30
CA PHE A 88 4.92 2.45 -16.98
C PHE A 88 3.87 3.05 -16.03
N ILE A 89 2.59 3.00 -16.38
CA ILE A 89 1.51 3.57 -15.57
C ILE A 89 1.43 2.88 -14.19
N LEU A 90 1.41 1.55 -14.16
CA LEU A 90 1.32 0.79 -12.91
C LEU A 90 2.55 1.01 -12.03
N GLY A 91 3.76 0.94 -12.60
CA GLY A 91 5.00 1.12 -11.87
C GLY A 91 5.11 2.51 -11.22
N PHE A 92 4.83 3.57 -11.97
CA PHE A 92 4.81 4.92 -11.42
C PHE A 92 3.66 5.13 -10.43
N GLY A 93 2.49 4.53 -10.66
CA GLY A 93 1.36 4.59 -9.75
C GLY A 93 1.67 3.97 -8.39
N PHE A 94 2.20 2.74 -8.36
CA PHE A 94 2.59 2.06 -7.13
C PHE A 94 3.77 2.75 -6.43
N LEU A 95 4.75 3.24 -7.20
CA LEU A 95 5.86 4.00 -6.64
C LEU A 95 5.38 5.29 -5.96
N ALA A 96 4.48 6.04 -6.61
CA ALA A 96 3.91 7.25 -6.03
C ALA A 96 3.10 6.96 -4.76
N ALA A 97 2.27 5.90 -4.77
CA ALA A 97 1.51 5.47 -3.61
C ALA A 97 2.41 5.04 -2.44
N THR A 98 3.49 4.30 -2.74
CA THR A 98 4.51 3.89 -1.77
C THR A 98 5.19 5.10 -1.15
N ILE A 99 5.69 6.03 -1.97
CA ILE A 99 6.36 7.25 -1.48
C ILE A 99 5.41 8.06 -0.60
N TYR A 100 4.16 8.25 -1.05
CA TYR A 100 3.16 8.97 -0.27
C TYR A 100 2.92 8.31 1.10
N GLY A 101 2.72 6.98 1.12
CA GLY A 101 2.52 6.23 2.34
C GLY A 101 3.72 6.29 3.28
N VAL A 102 4.94 6.07 2.76
CA VAL A 102 6.20 6.17 3.50
C VAL A 102 6.34 7.56 4.13
N LEU A 103 6.09 8.63 3.36
CA LEU A 103 6.20 10.00 3.87
C LEU A 103 5.21 10.23 5.00
N LYS A 104 3.94 9.81 4.86
CA LYS A 104 2.92 9.98 5.90
C LYS A 104 3.21 9.18 7.16
N GLY A 105 3.61 7.91 7.00
CA GLY A 105 4.07 7.08 8.10
C GLY A 105 5.30 7.65 8.81
N ALA A 106 6.22 8.27 8.04
CA ALA A 106 7.40 8.91 8.57
C ALA A 106 7.10 10.28 9.21
N THR A 107 6.12 11.06 8.77
CA THR A 107 5.86 12.39 9.36
C THR A 107 4.94 12.35 10.58
N GLY A 108 4.44 11.17 10.98
CA GLY A 108 3.49 11.06 12.08
C GLY A 108 2.05 11.34 11.67
N GLU A 109 1.76 11.39 10.37
CA GLU A 109 0.47 11.80 9.84
C GLU A 109 -0.40 10.61 9.48
N MET A 110 -1.58 10.50 10.11
CA MET A 110 -2.58 9.50 9.73
C MET A 110 -3.40 9.95 8.50
N ALA A 111 -2.77 9.85 7.33
CA ALA A 111 -3.41 10.13 6.05
C ALA A 111 -3.62 8.85 5.23
N ARG A 112 -4.86 8.65 4.76
CA ARG A 112 -5.18 7.56 3.84
C ARG A 112 -4.63 7.84 2.45
N ILE A 113 -4.16 6.80 1.76
CA ILE A 113 -3.81 6.91 0.33
C ILE A 113 -5.09 7.34 -0.43
N PRO A 114 -5.05 8.44 -1.21
CA PRO A 114 -6.17 8.86 -2.05
C PRO A 114 -6.64 7.72 -2.97
N TYR A 115 -7.95 7.63 -3.20
CA TYR A 115 -8.59 6.60 -4.05
C TYR A 115 -8.52 5.14 -3.53
N LEU A 116 -7.72 4.84 -2.51
CA LEU A 116 -7.78 3.57 -1.75
C LEU A 116 -8.80 3.65 -0.59
N GLY A 117 -9.16 4.86 -0.15
CA GLY A 117 -10.00 5.14 1.02
C GLY A 117 -11.35 4.41 1.05
N ASP A 118 -12.02 4.28 -0.10
CA ASP A 118 -13.35 3.66 -0.19
C ASP A 118 -13.31 2.12 -0.11
N ALA A 119 -12.16 1.51 -0.45
CA ALA A 119 -11.95 0.06 -0.35
C ALA A 119 -11.49 -0.39 1.04
N ILE A 120 -10.90 0.51 1.85
CA ILE A 120 -10.40 0.21 3.20
C ILE A 120 -11.52 -0.29 4.12
N GLY A 121 -12.75 0.20 3.97
CA GLY A 121 -13.90 -0.26 4.77
C GLY A 121 -14.31 -1.73 4.58
N LYS A 122 -13.71 -2.44 3.62
CA LYS A 122 -14.00 -3.86 3.31
C LYS A 122 -12.87 -4.81 3.73
N VAL A 123 -11.77 -4.27 4.25
CA VAL A 123 -10.63 -5.06 4.71
C VAL A 123 -10.93 -5.53 6.14
N PRO A 124 -10.91 -6.84 6.46
CA PRO A 124 -11.46 -7.38 7.71
C PRO A 124 -10.57 -7.22 8.95
N PHE A 125 -9.58 -6.33 8.91
CA PHE A 125 -8.62 -6.09 9.98
C PHE A 125 -8.48 -4.60 10.27
#